data_AF-A0A087TFD6-F1
#
_entry.id   AF-A0A087TFD6-F1
#
_cell.length_a   1.000
_cell.length_b   1.000
_cell.length_c   1.000
_cell.angle_alpha   90.00
_cell.angle_beta   90.00
_cell.angle_gamma   90.00
#
_symmetry.space_group_name_H-M   'P 1'
#
loop_
_entity.id
_entity.type
_entity.pdbx_description
1 polymer ?
#
loop_
_entity_poly.entity_id
_entity_poly.type
_entity_poly.pdbx_seq_one_letter_code
_entity_poly.pdbx_strand_id
1 'polypeptide(L)' 'MPNEDQYLAVTAKRNRQSTASDLSRQLSSASGTTISRQTVYRRLGQIGLCARRPVRCVPLTATHCRLR' A
#
# COMPACT_ATOMS: atom_id res chain seq x y z
N MET A 1 -15.67 -6.39 4.15
CA MET A 1 -16.08 -7.82 4.12
C MET A 1 -14.92 -8.65 4.63
N PRO A 2 -15.14 -9.73 5.40
CA PRO A 2 -14.05 -10.56 5.94
C PRO A 2 -13.07 -11.04 4.87
N ASN A 3 -13.57 -11.28 3.65
CA ASN A 3 -12.78 -11.71 2.50
C ASN A 3 -11.79 -10.65 1.98
N GLU A 4 -12.17 -9.37 2.04
CA GLU A 4 -11.31 -8.27 1.57
C GLU A 4 -10.12 -8.06 2.50
N ASP A 5 -10.34 -8.25 3.81
CA ASP A 5 -9.29 -8.06 4.81
C ASP A 5 -8.29 -9.22 4.80
N GLN A 6 -8.75 -10.44 4.48
CA GLN A 6 -7.88 -11.57 4.17
C GLN A 6 -7.06 -11.33 2.89
N TYR A 7 -7.70 -10.88 1.82
CA TYR A 7 -6.99 -10.55 0.58
C TYR A 7 -5.95 -9.44 0.80
N LEU A 8 -6.31 -8.41 1.57
CA LEU A 8 -5.41 -7.32 1.95
C LEU A 8 -4.24 -7.84 2.77
N ALA A 9 -4.47 -8.71 3.75
CA ALA A 9 -3.42 -9.31 4.57
C ALA A 9 -2.43 -10.12 3.73
N VAL A 10 -2.92 -10.97 2.81
CA VAL A 10 -2.08 -11.77 1.93
C VAL A 10 -1.28 -10.88 0.99
N THR A 11 -1.92 -9.88 0.40
CA THR A 11 -1.29 -8.97 -0.58
C THR A 11 -0.24 -8.09 0.07
N ALA A 12 -0.51 -7.56 1.28
CA ALA A 12 0.44 -6.78 2.05
C ALA A 12 1.64 -7.61 2.53
N LYS A 13 1.41 -8.87 2.94
CA LYS A 13 2.50 -9.78 3.34
C LYS A 13 3.39 -10.17 2.17
N ARG A 14 2.82 -10.42 0.98
CA ARG A 14 3.56 -10.75 -0.25
C ARG A 14 4.34 -9.56 -0.80
N ASN A 15 3.79 -8.35 -0.71
CA ASN A 15 4.40 -7.16 -1.28
C ASN A 15 4.85 -6.17 -0.19
N ARG A 16 5.88 -6.56 0.58
CA ARG A 16 6.43 -5.74 1.69
C ARG A 16 6.85 -4.32 1.27
N GLN A 17 7.11 -4.09 -0.01
CA GLN A 17 7.48 -2.78 -0.55
C GLN A 17 6.30 -1.92 -1.04
N SER A 18 5.08 -2.48 -1.11
CA SER A 18 3.91 -1.75 -1.60
C SER A 18 3.49 -0.64 -0.66
N THR A 19 3.07 0.49 -1.24
CA THR A 19 2.51 1.61 -0.50
C THR A 19 1.00 1.43 -0.30
N ALA A 20 0.42 2.22 0.60
CA ALA A 20 -1.05 2.24 0.78
C ALA A 20 -1.80 2.63 -0.51
N SER A 21 -1.16 3.39 -1.41
CA SER A 21 -1.72 3.73 -2.73
C SER A 21 -1.80 2.53 -3.66
N ASP A 22 -0.75 1.71 -3.68
CA ASP A 22 -0.69 0.51 -4.53
C ASP A 22 -1.72 -0.52 -4.07
N LEU A 23 -1.82 -0.73 -2.75
CA LEU A 23 -2.81 -1.60 -2.13
C LEU A 23 -4.24 -1.10 -2.36
N SER A 24 -4.46 0.21 -2.24
CA SER A 24 -5.75 0.85 -2.57
C SER A 24 -6.16 0.58 -4.02
N ARG A 25 -5.22 0.69 -4.97
CA ARG A 25 -5.49 0.41 -6.38
C ARG A 25 -5.83 -1.06 -6.61
N GLN A 26 -5.04 -1.98 -6.04
CA GLN A 26 -5.30 -3.43 -6.17
C GLN A 26 -6.65 -3.83 -5.57
N LEU A 27 -6.97 -3.34 -4.37
CA LEU A 27 -8.26 -3.58 -3.74
C LEU A 27 -9.40 -2.98 -4.55
N SER A 28 -9.23 -1.77 -5.08
CA SER A 28 -10.29 -1.14 -5.88
C SER A 28 -10.54 -1.89 -7.18
N SER A 29 -9.49 -2.41 -7.82
CA SER A 29 -9.60 -3.27 -9.00
C SER A 29 -10.24 -4.63 -8.70
N ALA A 30 -9.94 -5.23 -7.55
CA ALA A 30 -10.49 -6.54 -7.18
C ALA A 30 -11.93 -6.47 -6.68
N SER A 31 -12.28 -5.45 -5.90
CA SER A 31 -13.59 -5.30 -5.26
C SER A 31 -14.57 -4.45 -6.07
N GLY A 32 -14.11 -3.74 -7.10
CA GLY A 32 -14.92 -2.79 -7.88
C GLY A 32 -15.34 -1.54 -7.08
N THR A 33 -14.83 -1.36 -5.86
CA THR A 33 -15.16 -0.25 -4.97
C THR A 33 -13.97 0.68 -4.80
N THR A 34 -14.19 1.98 -4.81
CA THR A 34 -13.09 2.93 -4.59
C THR A 34 -12.68 2.92 -3.12
N ILE A 35 -11.54 2.30 -2.82
CA ILE A 35 -10.99 2.23 -1.46
C ILE A 35 -9.97 3.34 -1.27
N SER A 36 -10.19 4.23 -0.30
CA SER A 36 -9.22 5.30 0.02
C SER A 36 -8.00 4.77 0.79
N ARG A 37 -6.88 5.50 0.70
CA ARG A 37 -5.65 5.20 1.47
C ARG A 37 -5.90 5.16 2.98
N GLN A 38 -6.77 6.02 3.49
CA GLN A 38 -7.10 6.09 4.92
C GLN A 38 -7.80 4.81 5.38
N THR A 39 -8.69 4.26 4.55
CA THR A 39 -9.34 2.98 4.83
C THR A 39 -8.34 1.83 4.81
N VAL A 40 -7.39 1.82 3.88
CA VAL A 40 -6.28 0.83 3.86
C VAL A 40 -5.47 0.90 5.16
N TYR A 41 -5.07 2.09 5.61
CA TYR A 41 -4.32 2.23 6.87
C TYR A 41 -5.09 1.69 8.08
N ARG A 42 -6.38 2.02 8.18
CA ARG A 42 -7.22 1.56 9.29
C ARG A 42 -7.37 0.04 9.30
N ARG A 43 -7.61 -0.57 8.14
CA ARG A 43 -7.71 -2.03 7.98
C ARG A 43 -6.38 -2.74 8.26
N LEU A 44 -5.27 -2.21 7.74
CA LEU A 44 -3.95 -2.77 8.05
C LEU A 44 -3.63 -2.70 9.55
N GLY A 45 -3.98 -1.60 10.23
CA GLY A 45 -3.83 -1.48 11.67
C GLY A 45 -4.64 -2.50 12.46
N GLN A 46 -5.87 -2.81 12.02
CA GLN A 46 -6.69 -3.88 12.61
C GLN A 46 -6.06 -5.27 12.47
N ILE A 47 -5.30 -5.50 11.40
CA ILE A 47 -4.61 -6.77 11.12
C ILE A 47 -3.20 -6.80 11.75
N GLY A 48 -2.74 -5.69 12.35
CA GLY A 48 -1.39 -5.57 12.91
C GLY A 48 -0.29 -5.46 11.84
N LEU A 49 -0.64 -5.02 10.63
CA LEU A 49 0.29 -4.82 9.52
C LEU A 49 0.50 -3.33 9.24
N CYS A 50 1.61 -3.00 8.58
CA CYS A 50 1.89 -1.65 8.13
C CYS A 50 2.22 -1.63 6.63
N ALA A 51 1.74 -0.59 5.94
CA ALA A 51 2.16 -0.32 4.56
C ALA A 51 3.47 0.46 4.57
N ARG A 52 4.28 0.29 3.51
CA ARG A 52 5.49 1.09 3.34
C ARG A 52 5.14 2.58 3.30
N ARG A 53 5.84 3.37 4.10
CA ARG A 53 5.80 4.84 3.98
C ARG A 53 6.70 5.27 2.83
N PRO A 54 6.21 6.04 1.86
CA PRO A 54 7.05 6.57 0.80
C PRO A 54 8.14 7.43 1.43
N VAL A 55 9.39 7.16 1.07
CA VAL A 55 10.52 8.00 1.47
C VAL A 55 10.40 9.30 0.68
N ARG A 56 10.35 10.44 1.38
CA ARG A 56 10.59 11.75 0.74
C ARG A 56 12.08 11.82 0.41
N CYS A 57 12.48 11.25 -0.73
CA CYS A 57 13.82 11.48 -1.26
C CYS A 57 13.90 12.95 -1.65
N VAL A 58 14.41 13.81 -0.75
CA VAL A 58 14.89 15.13 -1.13
C VAL A 58 16.23 14.89 -1.83
N PRO A 59 16.36 15.15 -3.15
CA PRO A 59 17.64 14.98 -3.83
C PRO A 59 18.65 15.96 -3.22
N LEU A 60 19.70 15.44 -2.59
CA LEU A 60 20.73 16.27 -1.91
C LEU A 60 21.82 16.78 -2.86
N THR A 61 21.83 16.33 -4.12
CA THR A 61 22.66 16.84 -5.22
C THR A 61 22.05 16.43 -6.57
N ALA A 62 22.39 17.15 -7.64
CA ALA A 62 21.79 17.02 -8.97
C ALA A 62 22.05 15.66 -9.68
N THR A 63 22.84 14.78 -9.08
CA THR A 63 23.23 13.50 -9.68
C THR A 63 22.50 12.34 -9.03
N HIS A 64 21.21 12.19 -9.30
CA HIS A 64 20.46 11.00 -8.88
C HIS A 64 19.58 10.47 -10.02
N CYS A 65 20.21 9.80 -10.99
CA CYS A 65 19.53 8.96 -11.97
C CYS A 65 18.95 7.73 -11.25
N ARG A 66 17.61 7.64 -11.17
CA ARG A 66 16.91 6.40 -10.83
C ARG A 66 16.65 5.62 -12.10
N LEU A 67 17.42 4.57 -12.33
CA LEU A 67 16.88 3.42 -13.04
C LEU A 67 15.96 2.65 -12.08
N ARG A 68 14.90 2.13 -12.71
CA ARG A 68 13.53 1.91 -12.22
C ARG A 68 13.39 0.90 -11.08
#